data_AF-A0A2N3A9F1-F1
#
_entry.id   AF-A0A2N3A9F1-F1
#
_cell.length_a   1.000
_cell.length_b   1.000
_cell.length_c   1.000
_cell.angle_alpha   90.00
_cell.angle_beta   90.00
_cell.angle_gamma   90.00
#
_symmetry.space_group_name_H-M   'P 1'
#
loop_
_entity.id
_entity.type
_entity.pdbx_description
1 polymer ?
#
loop_
_entity_poly.entity_id
_entity_poly.type
_entity_poly.pdbx_seq_one_letter_code
_entity_poly.pdbx_strand_id
1 'polypeptide(L)'
;MKTISITILLFIHALVAFSQPTRDLRINDIPSVSYFIQRGNILDVHGQVSLYPADGFIPNSTMDITWPFRVGFYLSTDPIITTSDILVGTYTISYLQINTGHNCSVYSIDLSTVSGLTSGTYYIGIYADDLNGVFEDVETNNSAAFKDWSNNLVQVTYGSVGIDENSFENDIELLNAPDGITVSSITGEKLSVSVYSLTGQLVFRKEDEHISISNSNGRGAFLLIIEGKNGVLKRKIIF
;
A
#
# COMPACT_ATOMS: atom_id res chain seq x y z
N MET A 1 -78.53 15.94 17.94
CA MET A 1 -77.23 15.75 17.27
C MET A 1 -76.22 15.34 18.32
N LYS A 2 -75.70 14.11 18.27
CA LYS A 2 -74.65 13.62 19.18
C LYS A 2 -73.31 13.77 18.46
N THR A 3 -72.42 14.58 19.00
CA THR A 3 -71.06 14.75 18.49
C THR A 3 -70.24 13.52 18.84
N ILE A 4 -69.81 12.76 17.83
CA ILE A 4 -68.87 11.64 18.00
C ILE A 4 -67.46 12.25 17.93
N SER A 5 -66.75 12.24 19.05
CA SER A 5 -65.33 12.62 19.07
C SER A 5 -64.50 11.42 18.64
N ILE A 6 -63.87 11.51 17.48
CA ILE A 6 -62.94 10.51 16.95
C ILE A 6 -61.55 10.86 17.50
N THR A 7 -61.08 10.11 18.48
CA THR A 7 -59.69 10.18 18.93
C THR A 7 -58.82 9.45 17.90
N ILE A 8 -58.16 10.21 17.02
CA ILE A 8 -57.11 9.66 16.14
C ILE A 8 -55.89 9.41 17.02
N LEU A 9 -55.59 8.13 17.28
CA LEU A 9 -54.36 7.73 17.93
C LEU A 9 -53.22 7.84 16.91
N LEU A 10 -52.47 8.94 16.97
CA LEU A 10 -51.30 9.16 16.13
C LEU A 10 -50.17 8.25 16.64
N PHE A 11 -49.99 7.08 16.02
CA PHE A 11 -48.78 6.28 16.23
C PHE A 11 -47.60 7.01 15.59
N ILE A 12 -46.88 7.78 16.40
CA ILE A 12 -45.53 8.20 16.07
C ILE A 12 -44.70 6.92 16.08
N HIS A 13 -44.49 6.33 14.90
CA HIS A 13 -43.35 5.43 14.72
C HIS A 13 -42.11 6.29 14.86
N ALA A 14 -41.61 6.39 16.09
CA ALA A 14 -40.23 6.77 16.28
C ALA A 14 -39.42 5.75 15.48
N LEU A 15 -38.88 6.20 14.35
CA LEU A 15 -37.83 5.49 13.64
C LEU A 15 -36.71 5.41 14.69
N VAL A 16 -36.61 4.26 15.37
CA VAL A 16 -35.44 3.98 16.19
C VAL A 16 -34.32 3.91 15.17
N ALA A 17 -33.56 4.99 15.04
CA ALA A 17 -32.27 4.94 14.41
C ALA A 17 -31.51 3.87 15.20
N PHE A 18 -31.41 2.67 14.64
CA PHE A 18 -30.41 1.73 15.09
C PHE A 18 -29.10 2.49 14.97
N SER A 19 -28.51 2.84 16.12
CA SER A 19 -27.13 3.27 16.23
C SER A 19 -26.31 2.20 15.54
N GLN A 20 -25.91 2.43 14.28
CA GLN A 20 -25.06 1.52 13.55
C GLN A 20 -23.77 1.32 14.36
N PRO A 21 -23.15 0.13 14.35
CA PRO A 21 -21.89 -0.07 15.04
C PRO A 21 -20.85 0.89 14.43
N THR A 22 -20.37 1.82 15.24
CA THR A 22 -19.49 2.94 14.87
C THR A 22 -18.06 2.44 14.67
N ARG A 23 -17.82 1.94 13.46
CA ARG A 23 -16.58 1.32 12.97
C ARG A 23 -15.94 2.23 11.94
N ASP A 24 -14.62 2.13 11.84
CA ASP A 24 -13.81 2.91 10.92
C ASP A 24 -12.60 2.07 10.47
N LEU A 25 -12.73 1.46 9.29
CA LEU A 25 -11.65 0.82 8.56
C LEU A 25 -10.74 1.89 8.01
N ARG A 26 -9.45 1.66 8.16
CA ARG A 26 -8.43 2.57 7.66
C ARG A 26 -7.29 1.75 7.07
N ILE A 27 -6.67 2.31 6.05
CA ILE A 27 -5.31 1.91 5.71
C ILE A 27 -4.38 2.57 6.73
N ASN A 28 -3.47 1.81 7.32
CA ASN A 28 -2.56 2.37 8.32
C ASN A 28 -1.65 3.46 7.72
N ASP A 29 -1.30 4.44 8.55
CA ASP A 29 -0.41 5.55 8.19
C ASP A 29 0.91 5.04 7.61
N ILE A 30 1.06 5.18 6.30
CA ILE A 30 2.28 4.80 5.61
C ILE A 30 3.42 5.76 6.01
N PRO A 31 4.58 5.27 6.49
CA PRO A 31 5.09 3.90 6.41
C PRO A 31 4.69 3.01 7.60
N SER A 32 3.76 2.09 7.34
CA SER A 32 3.39 1.02 8.24
C SER A 32 3.22 -0.24 7.40
N VAL A 33 4.27 -1.09 7.35
CA VAL A 33 4.33 -2.44 6.73
C VAL A 33 3.81 -2.62 5.29
N SER A 34 3.31 -1.57 4.64
CA SER A 34 2.72 -1.61 3.30
C SER A 34 3.79 -1.20 2.29
N TYR A 35 4.13 -2.13 1.41
CA TYR A 35 5.19 -1.97 0.42
C TYR A 35 4.89 -2.81 -0.82
N PHE A 36 5.65 -2.60 -1.88
CA PHE A 36 5.60 -3.44 -3.06
C PHE A 36 7.02 -3.77 -3.52
N ILE A 37 7.16 -4.91 -4.20
CA ILE A 37 8.41 -5.31 -4.87
C ILE A 37 8.05 -5.56 -6.33
N GLN A 38 8.76 -4.90 -7.24
CA GLN A 38 8.58 -5.09 -8.67
C GLN A 38 9.81 -5.74 -9.28
N ARG A 39 9.59 -6.78 -10.10
CA ARG A 39 10.61 -7.48 -10.91
C ARG A 39 10.10 -7.61 -12.34
N GLY A 40 10.52 -6.71 -13.22
CA GLY A 40 9.90 -6.56 -14.55
C GLY A 40 8.40 -6.26 -14.43
N ASN A 41 7.55 -7.03 -15.10
CA ASN A 41 6.09 -6.93 -14.97
C ASN A 41 5.51 -7.77 -13.83
N ILE A 42 6.34 -8.39 -12.99
CA ILE A 42 5.87 -9.13 -11.81
C ILE A 42 5.87 -8.20 -10.61
N LEU A 43 4.73 -8.16 -9.92
CA LEU A 43 4.50 -7.32 -8.74
C LEU A 43 4.11 -8.17 -7.54
N ASP A 44 4.81 -7.98 -6.42
CA ASP A 44 4.38 -8.41 -5.10
C ASP A 44 3.90 -7.18 -4.32
N VAL A 45 2.73 -7.26 -3.68
CA VAL A 45 2.17 -6.17 -2.87
C VAL A 45 1.84 -6.65 -1.48
N HIS A 46 2.17 -5.81 -0.51
CA HIS A 46 1.89 -6.00 0.89
C HIS A 46 1.19 -4.74 1.42
N GLY A 47 0.10 -4.91 2.12
CA GLY A 47 -0.64 -3.83 2.75
C GLY A 47 -1.12 -4.21 4.14
N GLN A 48 -1.56 -3.24 4.93
CA GLN A 48 -2.21 -3.48 6.21
C GLN A 48 -3.47 -2.64 6.34
N VAL A 49 -4.56 -3.30 6.72
CA VAL A 49 -5.85 -2.69 7.00
C VAL A 49 -6.09 -2.78 8.49
N SER A 50 -6.47 -1.69 9.14
CA SER A 50 -6.88 -1.71 10.54
C SER A 50 -8.30 -1.27 10.72
N LEU A 51 -8.87 -1.67 11.84
CA LEU A 51 -10.19 -1.29 12.27
C LEU A 51 -10.11 -0.49 13.56
N TYR A 52 -10.67 0.70 13.56
CA TYR A 52 -10.77 1.59 14.71
C TYR A 52 -12.24 1.81 15.09
N PRO A 53 -12.51 2.15 16.36
CA PRO A 53 -13.81 2.74 16.69
C PRO A 53 -13.89 4.10 16.00
N ALA A 54 -15.08 4.49 15.55
CA ALA A 54 -15.27 5.84 15.09
C ALA A 54 -15.02 6.86 16.21
N ASP A 55 -14.75 8.11 15.82
CA ASP A 55 -14.36 9.17 16.75
C ASP A 55 -15.38 9.34 17.89
N GLY A 56 -14.87 9.23 19.13
CA GLY A 56 -15.68 9.40 20.34
C GLY A 56 -16.36 8.13 20.87
N PHE A 57 -16.14 6.97 20.24
CA PHE A 57 -16.71 5.70 20.70
C PHE A 57 -15.70 4.82 21.45
N ILE A 58 -16.20 4.08 22.45
CA ILE A 58 -15.40 3.12 23.21
C ILE A 58 -15.37 1.79 22.45
N PRO A 59 -14.18 1.23 22.17
CA PRO A 59 -14.04 -0.02 21.44
C PRO A 59 -14.70 -1.18 22.21
N ASN A 60 -15.49 -1.99 21.52
CA ASN A 60 -16.09 -3.20 22.08
C ASN A 60 -16.28 -4.27 20.99
N SER A 61 -16.47 -5.52 21.39
CA SER A 61 -16.49 -6.67 20.45
C SER A 61 -17.67 -6.67 19.47
N THR A 62 -18.72 -5.88 19.69
CA THR A 62 -19.80 -5.74 18.69
C THR A 62 -19.37 -4.92 17.46
N MET A 63 -18.21 -4.25 17.55
CA MET A 63 -17.57 -3.51 16.46
C MET A 63 -16.63 -4.38 15.63
N ASP A 64 -16.42 -5.64 15.98
CA ASP A 64 -15.64 -6.55 15.12
C ASP A 64 -16.37 -6.74 13.78
N ILE A 65 -15.60 -6.93 12.72
CA ILE A 65 -16.13 -7.35 11.42
C ILE A 65 -16.04 -8.87 11.37
N THR A 66 -17.19 -9.55 11.37
CA THR A 66 -17.29 -11.02 11.46
C THR A 66 -17.68 -11.71 10.15
N TRP A 67 -17.72 -10.93 9.06
CA TRP A 67 -17.99 -11.41 7.71
C TRP A 67 -16.85 -11.02 6.78
N PRO A 68 -16.65 -11.77 5.69
CA PRO A 68 -15.59 -11.47 4.75
C PRO A 68 -15.85 -10.15 4.00
N PHE A 69 -14.80 -9.38 3.82
CA PHE A 69 -14.77 -8.21 2.93
C PHE A 69 -13.48 -8.20 2.10
N ARG A 70 -13.52 -7.48 0.98
CA ARG A 70 -12.44 -7.50 -0.02
C ARG A 70 -11.54 -6.29 0.14
N VAL A 71 -10.25 -6.52 -0.02
CA VAL A 71 -9.21 -5.50 -0.15
C VAL A 71 -8.72 -5.56 -1.59
N GLY A 72 -8.76 -4.43 -2.28
CA GLY A 72 -8.26 -4.28 -3.65
C GLY A 72 -6.90 -3.60 -3.68
N PHE A 73 -6.03 -4.05 -4.60
CA PHE A 73 -4.78 -3.38 -4.94
C PHE A 73 -4.87 -2.80 -6.35
N TYR A 74 -4.54 -1.53 -6.50
CA TYR A 74 -4.86 -0.74 -7.68
C TYR A 74 -3.65 0.00 -8.24
N LEU A 75 -3.52 0.00 -9.57
CA LEU A 75 -2.63 0.91 -10.30
C LEU A 75 -3.41 2.15 -10.74
N SER A 76 -2.92 3.34 -10.36
CA SER A 76 -3.51 4.63 -10.68
C SER A 76 -2.56 5.52 -11.49
N THR A 77 -3.10 6.41 -12.29
CA THR A 77 -2.30 7.44 -13.00
C THR A 77 -2.01 8.68 -12.16
N ASP A 78 -2.64 8.77 -10.98
CA ASP A 78 -2.45 9.86 -10.03
C ASP A 78 -2.34 9.31 -8.59
N PRO A 79 -1.96 10.12 -7.59
CA PRO A 79 -1.68 9.63 -6.24
C PRO A 79 -2.95 9.33 -5.42
N ILE A 80 -4.15 9.50 -5.98
CA ILE A 80 -5.43 9.23 -5.34
C ILE A 80 -5.91 7.86 -5.83
N ILE A 81 -6.09 6.93 -4.89
CA ILE A 81 -6.55 5.57 -5.21
C ILE A 81 -8.07 5.53 -5.13
N THR A 82 -8.69 5.04 -6.20
CA THR A 82 -10.14 4.90 -6.31
C THR A 82 -10.50 3.56 -6.95
N THR A 83 -11.76 3.15 -6.83
CA THR A 83 -12.25 1.94 -7.50
C THR A 83 -12.39 2.07 -9.02
N SER A 84 -12.16 3.27 -9.58
CA SER A 84 -12.08 3.49 -11.04
C SER A 84 -10.68 3.24 -11.60
N ASP A 85 -9.68 3.04 -10.73
CA ASP A 85 -8.32 2.69 -11.12
C ASP A 85 -8.22 1.21 -11.55
N ILE A 86 -7.04 0.81 -12.01
CA ILE A 86 -6.81 -0.52 -12.58
C ILE A 86 -6.56 -1.53 -11.45
N LEU A 87 -7.54 -2.40 -11.19
CA LEU A 87 -7.40 -3.47 -10.20
C LEU A 87 -6.36 -4.51 -10.68
N VAL A 88 -5.33 -4.74 -9.87
CA VAL A 88 -4.24 -5.70 -10.18
C VAL A 88 -4.19 -6.90 -9.24
N GLY A 89 -4.83 -6.81 -8.07
CA GLY A 89 -4.87 -7.91 -7.12
C GLY A 89 -5.95 -7.71 -6.06
N THR A 90 -6.37 -8.80 -5.42
CA THR A 90 -7.37 -8.76 -4.35
C THR A 90 -6.96 -9.68 -3.20
N TYR A 91 -7.34 -9.30 -1.99
CA TYR A 91 -7.20 -10.10 -0.78
C TYR A 91 -8.53 -10.09 -0.01
N THR A 92 -8.91 -11.21 0.61
CA THR A 92 -10.14 -11.28 1.43
C THR A 92 -9.78 -11.36 2.90
N ILE A 93 -10.27 -10.41 3.69
CA ILE A 93 -10.19 -10.46 5.16
C ILE A 93 -11.47 -11.11 5.67
N SER A 94 -11.38 -12.29 6.30
CA SER A 94 -12.55 -13.03 6.79
C SER A 94 -13.08 -12.52 8.13
N TYR A 95 -12.22 -11.91 8.94
CA TYR A 95 -12.52 -11.37 10.26
C TYR A 95 -11.50 -10.27 10.59
N LEU A 96 -11.97 -9.17 11.18
CA LEU A 96 -11.10 -8.12 11.69
C LEU A 96 -11.61 -7.60 13.03
N GLN A 97 -10.75 -7.71 14.05
CA GLN A 97 -11.07 -7.29 15.41
C GLN A 97 -10.85 -5.78 15.57
N ILE A 98 -11.72 -5.12 16.35
CA ILE A 98 -11.57 -3.70 16.69
C ILE A 98 -10.19 -3.42 17.34
N ASN A 99 -9.56 -2.31 16.95
CA ASN A 99 -8.19 -1.91 17.33
C ASN A 99 -7.08 -2.88 16.92
N THR A 100 -7.28 -3.66 15.87
CA THR A 100 -6.25 -4.54 15.30
C THR A 100 -6.01 -4.21 13.82
N GLY A 101 -4.84 -4.63 13.33
CA GLY A 101 -4.48 -4.57 11.91
C GLY A 101 -4.37 -5.98 11.33
N HIS A 102 -4.67 -6.10 10.04
CA HIS A 102 -4.55 -7.33 9.26
C HIS A 102 -3.64 -7.11 8.05
N ASN A 103 -2.64 -7.98 7.90
CA ASN A 103 -1.71 -7.93 6.78
C ASN A 103 -2.33 -8.61 5.55
N CYS A 104 -2.37 -7.88 4.45
CA CYS A 104 -2.86 -8.32 3.15
C CYS A 104 -1.65 -8.48 2.23
N SER A 105 -1.51 -9.61 1.56
CA SER A 105 -0.38 -9.84 0.66
C SER A 105 -0.80 -10.61 -0.58
N VAL A 106 -0.40 -10.12 -1.75
CA VAL A 106 -0.63 -10.75 -3.05
C VAL A 106 0.71 -10.79 -3.76
N TYR A 107 1.09 -11.98 -4.21
CA TYR A 107 2.40 -12.24 -4.81
C TYR A 107 2.26 -12.61 -6.27
N SER A 108 3.33 -12.35 -7.03
CA SER A 108 3.47 -12.77 -8.42
C SER A 108 2.35 -12.28 -9.32
N ILE A 109 1.87 -11.04 -9.12
CA ILE A 109 0.92 -10.39 -10.02
C ILE A 109 1.62 -10.14 -11.34
N ASP A 110 1.18 -10.79 -12.41
CA ASP A 110 1.69 -10.55 -13.75
C ASP A 110 0.94 -9.39 -14.41
N LEU A 111 1.54 -8.20 -14.38
CA LEU A 111 0.98 -6.97 -14.97
C LEU A 111 0.72 -7.13 -16.47
N SER A 112 1.43 -8.04 -17.15
CA SER A 112 1.20 -8.26 -18.57
C SER A 112 -0.17 -8.89 -18.88
N THR A 113 -0.80 -9.51 -17.88
CA THR A 113 -2.11 -10.16 -17.99
C THR A 113 -3.27 -9.23 -17.59
N VAL A 114 -2.97 -8.05 -17.06
CA VAL A 114 -3.99 -7.08 -16.60
C VAL A 114 -4.63 -6.41 -17.81
N SER A 115 -5.94 -6.62 -17.95
CA SER A 115 -6.71 -6.08 -19.08
C SER A 115 -6.77 -4.55 -19.05
N GLY A 116 -6.52 -3.92 -20.19
CA GLY A 116 -6.61 -2.46 -20.33
C GLY A 116 -5.43 -1.68 -19.73
N LEU A 117 -4.46 -2.37 -19.11
CA LEU A 117 -3.25 -1.74 -18.62
C LEU A 117 -2.32 -1.46 -19.81
N THR A 118 -1.91 -0.20 -19.96
CA THR A 118 -0.95 0.22 -20.99
C THR A 118 0.43 0.41 -20.39
N SER A 119 1.47 0.42 -21.22
CA SER A 119 2.81 0.76 -20.73
C SER A 119 2.84 2.19 -20.19
N GLY A 120 3.61 2.41 -19.14
CA GLY A 120 3.66 3.69 -18.45
C GLY A 120 4.01 3.56 -16.97
N THR A 121 3.99 4.70 -16.30
CA THR A 121 4.28 4.81 -14.88
C THR A 121 2.97 5.00 -14.12
N TYR A 122 2.76 4.20 -13.07
CA TYR A 122 1.54 4.20 -12.27
C TYR A 122 1.85 4.28 -10.78
N TYR A 123 0.99 4.93 -10.01
CA TYR A 123 0.93 4.77 -8.57
C TYR A 123 0.37 3.38 -8.25
N ILE A 124 0.88 2.74 -7.20
CA ILE A 124 0.27 1.53 -6.63
C ILE A 124 -0.34 1.87 -5.27
N GLY A 125 -1.49 1.29 -4.96
CA GLY A 125 -2.10 1.46 -3.66
C GLY A 125 -3.08 0.37 -3.29
N ILE A 126 -3.70 0.57 -2.14
CA ILE A 126 -4.62 -0.35 -1.48
C ILE A 126 -5.94 0.36 -1.19
N TYR A 127 -7.04 -0.40 -1.30
CA TYR A 127 -8.38 0.03 -0.93
C TYR A 127 -9.03 -1.07 -0.09
N ALA A 128 -9.30 -0.80 1.18
CA ALA A 128 -10.03 -1.71 2.08
C ALA A 128 -11.53 -1.62 1.83
N ASP A 129 -12.21 -2.76 1.80
CA ASP A 129 -13.64 -2.84 1.49
C ASP A 129 -14.02 -2.13 0.18
N ASP A 130 -13.27 -2.41 -0.89
CA ASP A 130 -13.44 -1.79 -2.22
C ASP A 130 -14.79 -2.09 -2.91
N LEU A 131 -15.63 -2.93 -2.29
CA LEU A 131 -16.99 -3.26 -2.69
C LEU A 131 -18.06 -2.68 -1.77
N ASN A 132 -17.68 -1.89 -0.75
CA ASN A 132 -18.58 -1.24 0.19
C ASN A 132 -19.51 -2.24 0.93
N GLY A 133 -18.93 -3.37 1.37
CA GLY A 133 -19.61 -4.45 2.08
C GLY A 133 -19.57 -4.32 3.62
N VAL A 134 -18.77 -3.40 4.15
CA VAL A 134 -18.71 -3.01 5.55
C VAL A 134 -19.33 -1.61 5.65
N PHE A 135 -20.29 -1.45 6.57
CA PHE A 135 -20.84 -0.14 6.86
C PHE A 135 -20.00 0.53 7.95
N GLU A 136 -19.57 1.76 7.67
CA GLU A 136 -18.65 2.54 8.48
C GLU A 136 -19.14 3.99 8.65
N ASP A 137 -18.57 4.71 9.61
CA ASP A 137 -18.92 6.13 9.81
C ASP A 137 -18.18 7.06 8.84
N VAL A 138 -17.00 6.66 8.38
CA VAL A 138 -16.19 7.39 7.41
C VAL A 138 -15.80 6.42 6.30
N GLU A 139 -16.40 6.58 5.12
CA GLU A 139 -16.14 5.69 3.96
C GLU A 139 -14.98 6.20 3.08
N THR A 140 -14.48 7.42 3.36
CA THR A 140 -13.55 8.14 2.50
C THR A 140 -12.07 7.93 2.82
N ASN A 141 -11.76 7.19 3.88
CA ASN A 141 -10.40 6.95 4.41
C ASN A 141 -9.95 5.49 4.27
N ASN A 142 -10.65 4.71 3.45
CA ASN A 142 -10.38 3.29 3.23
C ASN A 142 -9.32 3.04 2.15
N SER A 143 -8.71 4.09 1.60
CA SER A 143 -7.75 3.96 0.50
C SER A 143 -6.48 4.78 0.75
N ALA A 144 -5.36 4.26 0.25
CA ALA A 144 -4.11 5.00 0.21
C ALA A 144 -3.23 4.52 -0.94
N ALA A 145 -2.60 5.46 -1.64
CA ALA A 145 -1.44 5.13 -2.47
C ALA A 145 -0.30 4.70 -1.54
N PHE A 146 0.40 3.63 -1.92
CA PHE A 146 1.62 3.25 -1.24
C PHE A 146 2.56 4.44 -1.28
N LYS A 147 3.14 4.77 -0.13
CA LYS A 147 4.23 5.73 -0.03
C LYS A 147 5.44 4.92 0.40
N ASP A 148 6.06 4.22 -0.54
CA ASP A 148 7.40 3.75 -0.24
C ASP A 148 8.30 4.98 -0.09
N TRP A 149 9.25 4.88 0.81
CA TRP A 149 10.08 6.00 1.17
C TRP A 149 11.08 6.39 0.05
N SER A 150 11.00 5.73 -1.11
CA SER A 150 11.85 6.00 -2.28
C SER A 150 11.13 6.16 -3.61
N ASN A 151 9.98 5.50 -3.86
CA ASN A 151 9.13 5.70 -5.03
C ASN A 151 7.79 4.97 -4.86
N ASN A 152 6.67 5.64 -5.10
CA ASN A 152 5.34 5.00 -5.13
C ASN A 152 4.90 4.58 -6.54
N LEU A 153 5.87 4.46 -7.45
CA LEU A 153 5.62 4.33 -8.87
C LEU A 153 6.05 2.94 -9.38
N VAL A 154 5.09 2.22 -9.96
CA VAL A 154 5.25 0.97 -10.71
C VAL A 154 5.46 1.30 -12.19
N GLN A 155 6.42 0.65 -12.84
CA GLN A 155 6.69 0.80 -14.27
C GLN A 155 6.12 -0.37 -15.06
N VAL A 156 5.14 -0.15 -15.92
CA VAL A 156 4.56 -1.20 -16.77
C VAL A 156 5.14 -1.11 -18.17
N THR A 157 5.60 -2.22 -18.73
CA THR A 157 6.18 -2.27 -20.08
C THR A 157 5.59 -3.41 -20.90
N TYR A 158 5.11 -3.15 -22.13
CA TYR A 158 4.58 -4.18 -23.04
C TYR A 158 5.37 -4.26 -24.34
N GLY A 159 5.53 -5.48 -24.85
CA GLY A 159 6.41 -5.77 -25.98
C GLY A 159 7.87 -5.82 -25.54
N SER A 160 8.68 -6.62 -26.23
CA SER A 160 10.12 -6.50 -26.13
C SER A 160 10.49 -5.10 -26.62
N VAL A 161 10.65 -4.18 -25.68
CA VAL A 161 11.49 -3.02 -25.91
C VAL A 161 12.86 -3.61 -26.15
N GLY A 162 13.23 -3.73 -27.43
CA GLY A 162 14.61 -3.93 -27.84
C GLY A 162 15.40 -2.68 -27.46
N ILE A 163 15.69 -2.57 -26.17
CA ILE A 163 16.73 -1.75 -25.57
C ILE A 163 17.21 -2.63 -24.42
N ASP A 164 18.12 -3.55 -24.73
CA ASP A 164 18.89 -4.38 -23.83
C ASP A 164 18.12 -4.87 -22.58
N GLU A 165 17.61 -6.11 -22.57
CA GLU A 165 17.09 -6.79 -21.36
C GLU A 165 18.13 -6.93 -20.22
N ASN A 166 19.29 -6.28 -20.34
CA ASN A 166 20.31 -6.03 -19.32
C ASN A 166 20.18 -4.62 -18.71
N SER A 167 18.98 -4.17 -18.33
CA SER A 167 18.92 -2.97 -17.48
C SER A 167 19.56 -3.33 -16.14
N PHE A 168 20.62 -2.64 -15.76
CA PHE A 168 21.39 -2.90 -14.52
C PHE A 168 20.51 -3.00 -13.26
N GLU A 169 19.29 -2.43 -13.27
CA GLU A 169 18.31 -2.62 -12.19
C GLU A 169 17.86 -4.07 -12.00
N ASN A 170 17.81 -4.89 -13.06
CA ASN A 170 17.48 -6.32 -12.99
C ASN A 170 18.61 -7.17 -12.39
N ASP A 171 19.82 -6.63 -12.32
CA ASP A 171 20.98 -7.29 -11.71
C ASP A 171 21.03 -7.06 -10.18
N ILE A 172 20.10 -6.26 -9.63
CA ILE A 172 20.12 -5.80 -8.24
C ILE A 172 18.78 -6.13 -7.56
N GLU A 173 18.87 -6.67 -6.34
CA GLU A 173 17.76 -6.76 -5.41
C GLU A 173 17.87 -5.69 -4.32
N LEU A 174 16.79 -4.94 -4.09
CA LEU A 174 16.66 -3.94 -3.04
C LEU A 174 15.57 -4.35 -2.06
N LEU A 175 15.94 -4.59 -0.80
CA LEU A 175 15.02 -5.01 0.26
C LEU A 175 15.03 -3.99 1.40
N ASN A 176 13.85 -3.53 1.77
CA ASN A 176 13.65 -2.75 2.99
C ASN A 176 13.59 -3.72 4.18
N ALA A 177 14.39 -3.46 5.21
CA ALA A 177 14.38 -4.17 6.46
C ALA A 177 13.98 -3.21 7.60
N PRO A 178 13.47 -3.70 8.74
CA PRO A 178 13.13 -2.84 9.89
C PRO A 178 14.26 -1.89 10.33
N ASP A 179 15.50 -2.33 10.17
CA ASP A 179 16.71 -1.61 10.61
C ASP A 179 17.50 -0.96 9.47
N GLY A 180 16.96 -0.92 8.24
CA GLY A 180 17.66 -0.30 7.11
C GLY A 180 17.31 -0.87 5.73
N ILE A 181 18.29 -0.87 4.83
CA ILE A 181 18.12 -1.34 3.44
C ILE A 181 19.21 -2.36 3.12
N THR A 182 18.84 -3.45 2.47
CA THR A 182 19.78 -4.41 1.90
C THR A 182 19.82 -4.28 0.38
N VAL A 183 21.04 -4.20 -0.16
CA VAL A 183 21.35 -4.21 -1.58
C VAL A 183 22.09 -5.50 -1.88
N SER A 184 21.56 -6.32 -2.79
CA SER A 184 22.16 -7.59 -3.19
C SER A 184 22.37 -7.64 -4.70
N SER A 185 23.51 -8.15 -5.13
CA SER A 185 23.74 -8.51 -6.53
C SER A 185 23.07 -9.83 -6.85
N ILE A 186 22.23 -9.86 -7.88
CA ILE A 186 21.61 -11.08 -8.40
C ILE A 186 22.60 -11.85 -9.28
N THR A 187 23.54 -11.14 -9.91
CA THR A 187 24.53 -11.72 -10.81
C THR A 187 25.74 -12.33 -10.09
N GLY A 188 25.90 -12.05 -8.79
CA GLY A 188 27.09 -12.41 -8.02
C GLY A 188 28.31 -11.52 -8.30
N GLU A 189 28.18 -10.49 -9.15
CA GLU A 189 29.22 -9.48 -9.34
C GLU A 189 29.15 -8.44 -8.22
N LYS A 190 30.31 -7.93 -7.78
CA LYS A 190 30.36 -6.91 -6.72
C LYS A 190 29.69 -5.60 -7.15
N LEU A 191 29.01 -4.97 -6.19
CA LEU A 191 28.41 -3.66 -6.32
C LEU A 191 29.17 -2.64 -5.46
N SER A 192 29.35 -1.42 -5.94
CA SER A 192 29.78 -0.27 -5.14
C SER A 192 28.54 0.52 -4.74
N VAL A 193 28.22 0.51 -3.45
CA VAL A 193 27.04 1.18 -2.91
C VAL A 193 27.49 2.39 -2.10
N SER A 194 27.00 3.57 -2.46
CA SER A 194 27.25 4.83 -1.79
C SER A 194 25.94 5.50 -1.40
N VAL A 195 25.89 6.11 -0.21
CA VAL A 195 24.77 6.92 0.25
C VAL A 195 25.26 8.32 0.55
N TYR A 196 24.57 9.31 -0.01
CA TYR A 196 24.83 10.73 0.21
C TYR A 196 23.65 11.40 0.89
N SER A 197 23.89 12.36 1.76
CA SER A 197 22.85 13.31 2.17
C SER A 197 22.40 14.15 0.97
N LEU A 198 21.24 14.80 1.08
CA LEU A 198 20.75 15.71 0.02
C LEU A 198 21.63 16.96 -0.19
N THR A 199 22.51 17.28 0.78
CA THR A 199 23.51 18.34 0.63
C THR A 199 24.80 17.85 -0.06
N GLY A 200 24.85 16.57 -0.45
CA GLY A 200 25.97 15.97 -1.20
C GLY A 200 27.07 15.37 -0.32
N GLN A 201 26.92 15.37 1.00
CA GLN A 201 27.90 14.72 1.90
C GLN A 201 27.76 13.20 1.85
N LEU A 202 28.87 12.47 1.66
CA LEU A 202 28.92 11.01 1.75
C LEU A 202 28.66 10.54 3.19
N VAL A 203 27.71 9.63 3.35
CA VAL A 203 27.27 9.07 4.64
C VAL A 203 27.68 7.61 4.77
N PHE A 204 27.66 6.86 3.67
CA PHE A 204 28.00 5.44 3.66
C PHE A 204 28.65 5.06 2.32
N ARG A 205 29.65 4.18 2.34
CA ARG A 205 30.16 3.49 1.15
C ARG A 205 30.61 2.08 1.49
N LYS A 206 30.22 1.10 0.68
CA LYS A 206 30.71 -0.27 0.77
C LYS A 206 30.76 -0.92 -0.62
N GLU A 207 31.70 -1.84 -0.80
CA GLU A 207 31.81 -2.70 -1.99
C GLU A 207 31.71 -4.16 -1.59
N ASP A 208 30.68 -4.84 -2.08
CA ASP A 208 30.37 -6.23 -1.77
C ASP A 208 29.28 -6.76 -2.71
N GLU A 209 29.03 -8.07 -2.67
CA GLU A 209 27.88 -8.71 -3.35
C GLU A 209 26.58 -8.49 -2.55
N HIS A 210 26.68 -8.45 -1.23
CA HIS A 210 25.57 -8.22 -0.31
C HIS A 210 25.91 -7.11 0.70
N ILE A 211 25.13 -6.04 0.69
CA ILE A 211 25.39 -4.82 1.46
C ILE A 211 24.15 -4.44 2.25
N SER A 212 24.24 -4.48 3.58
CA SER A 212 23.23 -3.92 4.46
C SER A 212 23.66 -2.52 4.91
N ILE A 213 22.74 -1.56 4.77
CA ILE A 213 22.89 -0.16 5.16
C ILE A 213 21.94 0.07 6.34
N SER A 214 22.49 0.36 7.53
CA SER A 214 21.68 0.60 8.72
C SER A 214 21.05 2.00 8.73
N ASN A 215 19.84 2.11 9.27
CA ASN A 215 19.15 3.38 9.53
C ASN A 215 19.72 4.15 10.74
N SER A 216 20.71 3.58 11.43
CA SER A 216 21.41 4.20 12.57
C SER A 216 22.12 5.51 12.21
N ASN A 217 22.31 5.79 10.92
CA ASN A 217 23.00 6.98 10.41
C ASN A 217 22.11 8.23 10.36
N GLY A 218 20.87 8.14 10.88
CA GLY A 218 19.98 9.27 11.06
C GLY A 218 18.72 9.17 10.20
N ARG A 219 17.62 9.72 10.72
CA ARG A 219 16.35 9.80 10.00
C ARG A 219 16.39 10.94 8.98
N GLY A 220 15.88 10.70 7.79
CA GLY A 220 15.84 11.74 6.74
C GLY A 220 16.29 11.23 5.39
N ALA A 221 16.24 12.11 4.39
CA ALA A 221 16.36 11.73 3.00
C ALA A 221 17.80 11.71 2.50
N PHE A 222 18.10 10.72 1.67
CA PHE A 222 19.42 10.44 1.14
C PHE A 222 19.34 10.06 -0.35
N LEU A 223 20.47 10.14 -1.03
CA LEU A 223 20.68 9.64 -2.38
C LEU A 223 21.53 8.36 -2.29
N LEU A 224 20.93 7.24 -2.65
CA LEU A 224 21.58 5.96 -2.88
C LEU A 224 22.11 5.91 -4.31
N ILE A 225 23.38 5.57 -4.46
CA ILE A 225 24.03 5.28 -5.73
C ILE A 225 24.59 3.88 -5.66
N ILE A 226 24.24 3.05 -6.64
CA ILE A 226 24.73 1.69 -6.79
C ILE A 226 25.43 1.63 -8.12
N GLU A 227 26.70 1.29 -8.12
CA GLU A 227 27.52 1.14 -9.31
C GLU A 227 27.90 -0.32 -9.45
N GLY A 228 27.82 -0.85 -10.66
CA GLY A 228 28.27 -2.19 -10.97
C GLY A 228 28.86 -2.24 -12.37
N LYS A 229 29.31 -3.43 -12.76
CA LYS A 229 30.02 -3.63 -14.03
C LYS A 229 29.23 -3.15 -15.25
N ASN A 230 27.90 -3.29 -15.21
CA ASN A 230 27.01 -3.04 -16.34
C ASN A 230 26.26 -1.71 -16.25
N GLY A 231 26.43 -0.92 -15.18
CA GLY A 231 25.70 0.34 -15.06
C GLY A 231 25.75 1.00 -13.69
N VAL A 232 24.93 2.05 -13.56
CA VAL A 232 24.75 2.82 -12.33
C VAL A 232 23.27 3.04 -12.09
N LEU A 233 22.80 2.70 -10.89
CA LEU A 233 21.45 2.99 -10.39
C LEU A 233 21.52 4.11 -9.36
N LYS A 234 20.63 5.10 -9.47
CA LYS A 234 20.48 6.19 -8.51
C LYS A 234 19.06 6.21 -7.98
N ARG A 235 18.91 6.12 -6.66
CA ARG A 235 17.60 6.10 -5.98
C ARG A 235 17.62 7.10 -4.82
N LYS A 236 16.55 7.87 -4.65
CA LYS A 236 16.36 8.62 -3.41
C LYS A 236 15.88 7.61 -2.37
N ILE A 237 16.55 7.48 -1.24
CA ILE A 237 16.14 6.59 -0.14
C ILE A 237 15.96 7.42 1.12
N ILE A 238 15.19 6.93 2.08
CA ILE A 238 14.99 7.65 3.33
C ILE A 238 14.94 6.63 4.47
N PHE A 239 15.65 6.95 5.55
CA PHE A 239 15.76 6.16 6.78
C PHE A 239 14.89 6.75 7.89
#